data_AF-A0AAQ4EMZ0-F1
#
_entry.id   AF-A0AAQ4EMZ0-F1
#
_cell.length_a   1.000
_cell.length_b   1.000
_cell.length_c   1.000
_cell.angle_alpha   90.00
_cell.angle_beta   90.00
_cell.angle_gamma   90.00
#
_symmetry.space_group_name_H-M   'P 1'
#
loop_
_entity.id
_entity.type
_entity.pdbx_description
1 polymer ?
#
loop_
_entity_poly.entity_id
_entity_poly.type
_entity_poly.pdbx_seq_one_letter_code
_entity_poly.pdbx_strand_id
1 'polypeptide(L)'
;DCCHEILGHCPMLADANFAQFSQELGLASLGASDDEIDKLATHALTDKANVLAFDPAITIETEPIITAFQNVYFYTESFNEAKLQMREFAKTIKRPFGLRYNPYTQTVDVLTNTRKIANIVSELKGDLCIVTNALSKLKVSDTESLNR
;
A
#
# COMPACT_ATOMS: atom_id res chain seq x y z
N ASP A 1 -14.07 3.12 1.08
CA ASP A 1 -13.74 1.75 0.62
C ASP A 1 -12.24 1.68 0.30
N CYS A 2 -11.67 0.52 -0.05
CA CYS A 2 -10.23 0.41 -0.29
C CYS A 2 -9.73 1.33 -1.42
N CYS A 3 -10.54 1.66 -2.42
CA CYS A 3 -10.17 2.63 -3.45
C CYS A 3 -10.11 4.06 -2.90
N HIS A 4 -11.07 4.47 -2.09
CA HIS A 4 -11.04 5.74 -1.35
C HIS A 4 -9.83 5.82 -0.41
N GLU A 5 -9.51 4.75 0.31
CA GLU A 5 -8.33 4.69 1.18
C GLU A 5 -7.03 4.73 0.37
N ILE A 6 -6.88 3.93 -0.68
CA ILE A 6 -5.61 3.77 -1.42
C ILE A 6 -5.37 4.90 -2.43
N LEU A 7 -6.42 5.48 -3.01
CA LEU A 7 -6.31 6.56 -3.99
C LEU A 7 -6.64 7.93 -3.41
N GLY A 8 -7.36 8.00 -2.29
CA GLY A 8 -7.69 9.23 -1.57
C GLY A 8 -6.77 9.45 -0.36
N HIS A 9 -6.70 8.52 0.59
CA HIS A 9 -5.95 8.69 1.83
C HIS A 9 -4.45 8.34 1.74
N CYS A 10 -4.06 7.24 1.08
CA CYS A 10 -2.66 6.82 0.97
C CYS A 10 -1.75 7.86 0.29
N PRO A 11 -2.17 8.58 -0.76
CA PRO A 11 -1.38 9.68 -1.31
C PRO A 11 -1.25 10.85 -0.33
N MET A 12 -2.26 11.10 0.50
CA MET A 12 -2.20 12.13 1.55
C MET A 12 -1.23 11.72 2.66
N LEU A 13 -1.10 10.42 2.97
CA LEU A 13 -0.08 9.91 3.90
C LEU A 13 1.36 10.04 3.37
N ALA A 14 1.57 10.42 2.10
CA ALA A 14 2.89 10.78 1.60
C ALA A 14 3.30 12.22 1.98
N ASP A 15 2.35 13.05 2.45
CA ASP A 15 2.64 14.34 3.06
C ASP A 15 2.97 14.14 4.56
N ALA A 16 4.14 14.63 4.98
CA ALA A 16 4.64 14.41 6.34
C ALA A 16 3.74 15.01 7.43
N ASN A 17 3.08 16.15 7.15
CA ASN A 17 2.20 16.79 8.12
C ASN A 17 0.88 16.02 8.26
N PHE A 18 0.32 15.54 7.15
CA PHE A 18 -0.89 14.73 7.16
C PHE A 18 -0.66 13.34 7.76
N ALA A 19 0.51 12.74 7.52
CA ALA A 19 0.91 11.48 8.16
C ALA A 19 1.02 11.63 9.68
N GLN A 20 1.65 12.71 10.16
CA GLN A 20 1.74 13.03 11.59
C GLN A 20 0.36 13.26 12.22
N PHE A 21 -0.51 14.02 11.55
CA PHE A 21 -1.90 14.22 11.98
C PHE A 21 -2.68 12.88 12.08
N SER A 22 -2.55 12.03 11.07
CA SER A 22 -3.20 10.71 11.04
C SER A 22 -2.69 9.80 12.17
N GLN A 23 -1.39 9.89 12.49
CA GLN A 23 -0.78 9.19 13.62
C GLN A 23 -1.33 9.68 14.96
N GLU A 24 -1.48 11.00 15.14
CA GLU A 24 -2.05 11.59 16.36
C GLU A 24 -3.52 11.19 16.55
N LEU A 25 -4.31 11.17 15.47
CA LEU A 25 -5.68 10.68 15.49
C LEU A 25 -5.75 9.19 15.89
N GLY A 26 -4.84 8.36 15.34
CA GLY A 26 -4.72 6.95 15.69
C GLY A 26 -4.31 6.72 17.15
N LEU A 27 -3.37 7.53 17.67
CA LEU A 27 -2.97 7.53 19.07
C LEU A 27 -4.10 8.01 20.00
N ALA A 28 -4.91 8.97 19.56
CA ALA A 28 -6.10 9.40 20.30
C ALA A 28 -7.22 8.35 20.29
N SER A 29 -7.24 7.48 19.26
CA SER A 29 -8.18 6.36 19.14
C SER A 29 -7.73 5.12 19.92
N LEU A 30 -6.45 5.04 20.29
CA LEU A 30 -5.91 3.99 21.16
C LEU A 30 -6.49 4.14 22.57
N GLY A 31 -7.40 3.23 22.93
CA GLY A 31 -8.15 3.28 24.18
C GLY A 31 -9.67 3.33 23.98
N ALA A 32 -10.16 3.36 22.73
CA ALA A 32 -11.57 3.10 22.44
C ALA A 32 -11.96 1.72 22.97
N SER A 33 -13.13 1.64 23.61
CA SER A 33 -13.65 0.37 24.14
C SER A 33 -14.07 -0.58 23.02
N ASP A 34 -14.03 -1.89 23.28
CA ASP A 34 -14.53 -2.90 22.33
C ASP A 34 -15.98 -2.62 21.91
N ASP A 35 -16.80 -2.05 22.80
CA ASP A 35 -18.18 -1.61 22.50
C ASP A 35 -18.25 -0.44 21.50
N GLU A 36 -17.27 0.47 21.52
CA GLU A 36 -17.16 1.58 20.56
C GLU A 36 -16.62 1.11 19.21
N ILE A 37 -15.68 0.17 19.22
CA ILE A 37 -15.16 -0.50 18.03
C ILE A 37 -16.28 -1.34 17.38
N ASP A 38 -17.03 -2.10 18.17
CA ASP A 38 -18.14 -2.93 17.69
C ASP A 38 -19.25 -2.07 17.09
N LYS A 39 -19.60 -0.93 17.68
CA LYS A 39 -20.59 0.02 17.10
C LYS A 39 -20.16 0.57 15.74
N LEU A 40 -18.86 0.72 15.50
CA LEU A 40 -18.29 1.16 14.22
C LEU A 40 -18.24 0.02 13.18
N ALA A 41 -17.94 -1.21 13.61
CA ALA A 41 -17.77 -2.37 12.74
C ALA A 41 -19.07 -3.14 12.45
N THR A 42 -20.13 -2.96 13.26
CA THR A 42 -21.28 -3.89 13.30
C THR A 42 -21.95 -4.05 11.94
N HIS A 43 -22.12 -2.96 11.17
CA HIS A 43 -22.89 -3.05 9.93
C HIS A 43 -22.22 -3.93 8.88
N ALA A 44 -20.90 -3.79 8.70
CA ALA A 44 -20.13 -4.48 7.67
C ALA A 44 -19.97 -6.00 7.91
N LEU A 45 -20.12 -6.43 9.18
CA LEU A 45 -19.96 -7.83 9.61
C LEU A 45 -21.30 -8.56 9.81
N THR A 46 -22.43 -7.90 9.57
CA THR A 46 -23.75 -8.55 9.67
C THR A 46 -24.09 -9.36 8.41
N ASP A 47 -24.93 -10.39 8.56
CA ASP A 47 -25.49 -11.18 7.44
C ASP A 47 -26.30 -10.34 6.42
N LYS A 48 -26.58 -9.08 6.73
CA LYS A 48 -27.28 -8.13 5.85
C LYS A 48 -26.32 -7.32 4.97
N ALA A 49 -25.02 -7.32 5.28
CA ALA A 49 -24.02 -6.64 4.48
C ALA A 49 -23.80 -7.39 3.17
N ASN A 50 -23.85 -6.67 2.06
CA ASN A 50 -23.41 -7.22 0.78
C ASN A 50 -21.89 -7.11 0.70
N VAL A 51 -21.19 -8.24 0.82
CA VAL A 51 -19.73 -8.30 0.85
C VAL A 51 -19.23 -8.95 -0.44
N LEU A 52 -18.38 -8.24 -1.19
CA LEU A 52 -17.80 -8.70 -2.46
C LEU A 52 -16.27 -8.77 -2.37
N ALA A 53 -15.67 -9.63 -3.18
CA ALA A 53 -14.22 -9.63 -3.34
C ALA A 53 -13.76 -8.30 -3.93
N PHE A 54 -12.64 -7.77 -3.44
CA PHE A 54 -12.08 -6.52 -3.91
C PHE A 54 -11.63 -6.67 -5.36
N ASP A 55 -12.25 -5.90 -6.24
CA ASP A 55 -11.81 -5.67 -7.62
C ASP A 55 -11.84 -4.16 -7.88
N PRO A 56 -10.68 -3.54 -8.14
CA PRO A 56 -10.60 -2.11 -8.44
C PRO A 56 -11.55 -1.61 -9.53
N ALA A 57 -11.79 -2.42 -10.57
CA ALA A 57 -12.64 -2.03 -11.70
C ALA A 57 -14.13 -2.05 -11.35
N ILE A 58 -14.53 -2.87 -10.37
CA ILE A 58 -15.91 -2.91 -9.87
C ILE A 58 -16.09 -1.87 -8.76
N THR A 59 -15.09 -1.76 -7.88
CA THR A 59 -15.10 -0.84 -6.73
C THR A 59 -15.28 0.60 -7.17
N ILE A 60 -14.60 1.03 -8.25
CA ILE A 60 -14.70 2.41 -8.76
C ILE A 60 -16.09 2.79 -9.30
N GLU A 61 -16.88 1.81 -9.74
CA GLU A 61 -18.24 2.03 -10.23
C GLU A 61 -19.28 2.06 -9.09
N THR A 62 -18.87 1.76 -7.87
CA THR A 62 -19.75 1.73 -6.69
C THR A 62 -19.96 3.15 -6.16
N GLU A 63 -21.21 3.59 -6.05
CA GLU A 63 -21.54 4.92 -5.53
C GLU A 63 -21.31 5.00 -4.01
N PRO A 64 -20.49 5.94 -3.52
CA PRO A 64 -20.21 6.09 -2.09
C PRO A 64 -21.37 6.78 -1.37
N ILE A 65 -21.76 6.25 -0.22
CA ILE A 65 -22.82 6.84 0.62
C ILE A 65 -22.18 7.59 1.79
N ILE A 66 -22.51 8.87 1.97
CA ILE A 66 -21.88 9.70 3.02
C ILE A 66 -22.70 9.69 4.32
N THR A 67 -24.03 9.61 4.22
CA THR A 67 -24.95 9.83 5.37
C THR A 67 -25.57 8.56 5.93
N ALA A 68 -25.21 7.39 5.39
CA ALA A 68 -25.75 6.11 5.80
C ALA A 68 -24.70 5.00 5.64
N PHE A 69 -25.06 3.78 6.04
CA PHE A 69 -24.21 2.61 5.84
C PHE A 69 -23.99 2.33 4.34
N GLN A 70 -22.85 1.71 4.02
CA GLN A 70 -22.52 1.39 2.63
C GLN A 70 -23.40 0.23 2.16
N ASN A 71 -23.86 0.30 0.91
CA ASN A 71 -24.63 -0.78 0.29
C ASN A 71 -23.77 -2.02 0.01
N VAL A 72 -22.46 -1.84 -0.18
CA VAL A 72 -21.50 -2.89 -0.54
C VAL A 72 -20.21 -2.67 0.23
N TYR A 73 -19.63 -3.76 0.72
CA TYR A 73 -18.31 -3.81 1.34
C TYR A 73 -17.40 -4.70 0.51
N PHE A 74 -16.12 -4.31 0.37
CA PHE A 74 -15.13 -5.08 -0.37
C PHE A 74 -14.12 -5.69 0.58
N TYR A 75 -13.82 -6.98 0.39
CA TYR A 75 -12.83 -7.69 1.19
C TYR A 75 -11.67 -8.22 0.32
N THR A 76 -10.51 -8.40 0.93
CA THR A 76 -9.32 -9.00 0.32
C THR A 76 -8.75 -10.02 1.31
N GLU A 77 -8.19 -11.12 0.83
CA GLU A 77 -7.57 -12.14 1.71
C GLU A 77 -6.25 -11.63 2.31
N SER A 78 -5.58 -10.70 1.62
CA SER A 78 -4.37 -10.05 2.15
C SER A 78 -4.13 -8.66 1.56
N PHE A 79 -3.35 -7.84 2.28
CA PHE A 79 -2.86 -6.56 1.75
C PHE A 79 -1.93 -6.72 0.54
N ASN A 80 -1.23 -7.85 0.44
CA ASN A 80 -0.35 -8.12 -0.71
C ASN A 80 -1.16 -8.33 -1.99
N GLU A 81 -2.28 -9.04 -1.91
CA GLU A 81 -3.21 -9.24 -3.03
C GLU A 81 -3.82 -7.91 -3.48
N ALA A 82 -4.41 -7.15 -2.55
CA ALA A 82 -4.98 -5.83 -2.87
C ALA A 82 -3.94 -4.88 -3.50
N LYS A 83 -2.68 -4.92 -3.01
CA LYS A 83 -1.58 -4.14 -3.60
C LYS A 83 -1.25 -4.57 -5.04
N LEU A 84 -1.31 -5.86 -5.35
CA LEU A 84 -1.10 -6.37 -6.71
C LEU A 84 -2.24 -5.94 -7.63
N GLN A 85 -3.49 -6.13 -7.20
CA GLN A 85 -4.68 -5.70 -7.97
C GLN A 85 -4.65 -4.21 -8.25
N MET A 86 -4.29 -3.39 -7.25
CA MET A 86 -4.16 -1.94 -7.42
C MET A 86 -3.00 -1.55 -8.34
N ARG A 87 -1.90 -2.30 -8.33
CA ARG A 87 -0.78 -2.05 -9.25
C ARG A 87 -1.18 -2.32 -10.69
N GLU A 88 -1.93 -3.37 -10.96
CA GLU A 88 -2.44 -3.68 -12.30
C GLU A 88 -3.49 -2.65 -12.74
N PHE A 89 -4.43 -2.29 -11.86
CA PHE A 89 -5.40 -1.23 -12.14
C PHE A 89 -4.73 0.12 -12.42
N ALA A 90 -3.69 0.50 -11.66
CA ALA A 90 -2.98 1.76 -11.88
C ALA A 90 -2.27 1.85 -13.25
N LYS A 91 -2.07 0.72 -13.97
CA LYS A 91 -1.56 0.74 -15.35
C LYS A 91 -2.61 1.18 -16.37
N THR A 92 -3.90 1.06 -16.05
CA THR A 92 -5.00 1.49 -16.95
C THR A 92 -5.19 3.01 -16.91
N ILE A 93 -4.73 3.66 -15.83
CA ILE A 93 -4.77 5.11 -15.66
C ILE A 93 -3.83 5.77 -16.68
N LYS A 94 -4.41 6.50 -17.63
CA LYS A 94 -3.65 7.24 -18.65
C LYS A 94 -2.86 8.37 -18.00
N ARG A 95 -1.54 8.22 -17.93
CA ARG A 95 -0.61 9.27 -17.49
C ARG A 95 0.64 9.31 -18.39
N PRO A 96 1.14 10.49 -18.77
CA PRO A 96 2.29 10.61 -19.68
C PRO A 96 3.65 10.39 -19.01
N PHE A 97 3.68 10.09 -17.70
CA PHE A 97 4.91 9.94 -16.92
C PHE A 97 4.77 8.84 -15.85
N GLY A 98 5.91 8.27 -15.46
CA GLY A 98 6.01 7.41 -14.28
C GLY A 98 6.24 8.23 -13.01
N LEU A 99 5.90 7.66 -11.86
CA LEU A 99 6.16 8.24 -10.54
C LEU A 99 6.96 7.23 -9.71
N ARG A 100 7.92 7.72 -8.92
CA ARG A 100 8.65 6.93 -7.92
C ARG A 100 8.63 7.71 -6.60
N TYR A 101 8.26 7.05 -5.50
CA TYR A 101 8.49 7.64 -4.19
C TYR A 101 9.96 7.44 -3.77
N ASN A 102 10.59 8.51 -3.30
CA ASN A 102 11.94 8.52 -2.75
C ASN A 102 11.86 8.59 -1.22
N PRO A 103 12.16 7.49 -0.50
CA PRO A 103 12.03 7.45 0.95
C PRO A 103 13.08 8.29 1.68
N TYR A 104 14.24 8.57 1.06
CA TYR A 104 15.31 9.34 1.70
C TYR A 104 15.01 10.83 1.74
N THR A 105 14.36 11.33 0.69
CA THR A 105 13.96 12.74 0.59
C THR A 105 12.49 12.96 0.94
N GLN A 106 11.72 11.88 1.14
CA GLN A 106 10.28 11.92 1.36
C GLN A 106 9.55 12.68 0.25
N THR A 107 9.95 12.46 -1.02
CA THR A 107 9.35 13.14 -2.19
C THR A 107 8.90 12.17 -3.26
N VAL A 108 8.04 12.63 -4.17
CA VAL A 108 7.63 11.88 -5.36
C VAL A 108 8.40 12.39 -6.58
N ASP A 109 9.27 11.53 -7.11
CA ASP A 109 10.04 11.77 -8.32
C ASP A 109 9.21 11.46 -9.57
N VAL A 110 9.06 12.47 -10.44
CA VAL A 110 8.48 12.28 -11.78
C VAL A 110 9.55 11.77 -12.74
N LEU A 111 9.30 10.58 -13.31
CA LEU A 111 10.16 9.88 -14.25
C LEU A 111 9.89 10.38 -15.68
N THR A 112 10.41 11.57 -16.00
CA THR A 112 10.14 12.26 -17.25
C THR A 112 11.16 11.99 -18.37
N ASN A 113 12.34 11.44 -18.05
CA ASN A 113 13.40 11.23 -19.04
C ASN A 113 14.31 10.04 -18.72
N THR A 114 15.04 9.59 -19.74
CA THR A 114 15.96 8.44 -19.69
C THR A 114 17.10 8.61 -18.69
N ARG A 115 17.59 9.83 -18.44
CA ARG A 115 18.64 10.08 -17.45
C ARG A 115 18.15 9.78 -16.03
N LYS A 116 16.96 10.27 -15.65
CA LYS A 116 16.36 9.96 -14.35
C LYS A 116 16.16 8.45 -14.18
N ILE A 117 15.66 7.79 -15.22
CA ILE A 117 15.45 6.33 -15.21
C ILE A 117 16.78 5.59 -15.05
N ALA A 118 17.82 5.99 -15.78
CA ALA A 118 19.15 5.38 -15.71
C ALA A 118 19.79 5.50 -14.32
N ASN A 119 19.62 6.65 -13.66
CA ASN A 119 20.11 6.84 -12.29
C ASN A 119 19.47 5.84 -11.31
N ILE A 120 18.15 5.61 -11.44
CA ILE A 120 17.42 4.63 -10.61
C ILE A 120 17.90 3.21 -10.91
N VAL A 121 18.10 2.86 -12.18
CA VAL A 121 18.64 1.54 -12.55
C VAL A 121 20.04 1.33 -11.96
N SER A 122 20.87 2.37 -11.93
CA SER A 122 22.19 2.31 -11.32
C SER A 122 22.12 2.10 -9.81
N GLU A 123 21.19 2.78 -9.12
CA GLU A 123 20.92 2.62 -7.68
C GLU A 123 20.50 1.17 -7.38
N LEU A 124 19.50 0.65 -8.10
CA LEU A 124 19.01 -0.72 -7.95
C LEU A 124 20.09 -1.78 -8.22
N LYS A 125 20.98 -1.52 -9.17
CA LYS A 125 22.14 -2.40 -9.43
C LYS A 125 23.11 -2.42 -8.24
N GLY A 126 23.29 -1.28 -7.57
CA GLY A 126 24.05 -1.18 -6.33
C GLY A 126 23.44 -2.05 -5.22
N ASP A 127 22.14 -1.93 -5.00
CA ASP A 127 21.41 -2.73 -4.00
C ASP A 127 21.52 -4.23 -4.30
N LEU A 128 21.35 -4.63 -5.56
CA LEU A 128 21.48 -6.03 -5.96
C LEU A 128 22.90 -6.57 -5.73
N CYS A 129 23.93 -5.74 -5.90
CA CYS A 129 25.30 -6.11 -5.59
C CYS A 129 25.49 -6.41 -4.09
N ILE A 130 24.90 -5.57 -3.21
CA ILE A 130 24.92 -5.79 -1.76
C ILE A 130 24.28 -7.14 -1.41
N VAL A 131 23.10 -7.43 -1.97
CA VAL A 131 22.40 -8.71 -1.75
C VAL A 131 23.23 -9.90 -2.26
N THR A 132 23.83 -9.76 -3.44
CA THR A 132 24.67 -10.82 -4.04
C THR A 132 25.90 -11.12 -3.18
N ASN A 133 26.54 -10.08 -2.63
CA ASN A 133 27.69 -10.22 -1.74
C ASN A 133 27.31 -10.82 -0.38
N ALA A 134 26.13 -10.51 0.15
CA ALA A 134 25.63 -11.16 1.37
C ALA A 134 25.39 -12.67 1.13
N LEU A 135 24.77 -13.02 -0.01
CA LEU A 135 24.54 -14.42 -0.40
C LEU A 135 25.83 -15.21 -0.59
N SER A 136 26.87 -14.62 -1.18
CA SER A 136 28.15 -15.30 -1.36
C SER A 136 28.84 -15.61 -0.03
N LYS A 137 28.78 -14.69 0.94
CA LYS A 137 29.31 -14.92 2.29
C LYS A 137 28.57 -16.04 3.03
N LEU A 138 27.24 -16.09 2.91
CA LEU A 138 26.43 -17.16 3.52
C LEU A 138 26.75 -18.53 2.93
N LYS A 139 26.94 -18.62 1.61
CA LYS A 139 27.35 -19.89 0.96
C LYS A 139 28.70 -20.38 1.48
N VAL A 140 29.65 -19.49 1.74
CA VAL A 140 30.96 -19.87 2.29
C VAL A 140 30.79 -20.40 3.72
N SER A 141 30.00 -19.75 4.57
CA SER A 141 29.75 -20.21 5.94
C SER A 141 28.98 -21.54 6.01
N ASP A 142 28.03 -21.78 5.11
CA ASP A 142 27.29 -23.04 5.02
C ASP A 142 28.24 -24.19 4.60
N THR A 143 29.18 -23.90 3.70
CA THR A 143 30.18 -24.89 3.24
C THR A 143 31.22 -25.19 4.33
N GLU A 144 31.61 -24.21 5.14
CA GLU A 144 32.51 -24.42 6.28
C GLU A 144 31.86 -25.17 7.45
N SER A 145 30.55 -25.03 7.64
CA SER A 145 29.79 -25.75 8.68
C SER A 145 29.42 -27.18 8.29
N LEU A 146 29.34 -27.51 6.99
CA LEU A 146 29.22 -28.88 6.47
C LEU A 146 30.54 -29.67 6.50
N ASN A 147 31.69 -29.00 6.58
CA ASN A 147 33.02 -29.60 6.61
C ASN A 147 33.60 -29.75 8.05
N ARG A 148 32.80 -29.49 9.08
CA ARG A 148 33.10 -29.80 10.49
C ARG A 148 32.22 -30.95 10.97
#